data_AF-A0A519VUX7-F1
#
_entry.id   AF-A0A519VUX7-F1
#
_cell.length_a   1.000
_cell.length_b   1.000
_cell.length_c   1.000
_cell.angle_alpha   90.00
_cell.angle_beta   90.00
_cell.angle_gamma   90.00
#
_symmetry.space_group_name_H-M   'P 1'
#
loop_
_entity.id
_entity.type
_entity.pdbx_description
1 polymer ?
#
loop_
_entity_poly.entity_id
_entity_poly.type
_entity_poly.pdbx_seq_one_letter_code
_entity_poly.pdbx_strand_id
1 'polypeptide(L)'
;MNRLSIKSVYFAILLLTSAYTSFAQSLPKTEVNINFNKPVGEMYPMWAWFGYDEPNYTYMKDGKKLLTELAALSPTPVFVRAHSLLVTGDGTAALKWGSTNVYTEDANGKPIYDWKIIDSIFDTYVKRGMKPLAQIGFMPQALSTHPEPYRHYWKPGDPYGDIMTGWAYPPKDYD
;
A
#
# COMPACT_ATOMS: atom_id res chain seq x y z
N MET A 1 78.22 -0.01 -5.88
CA MET A 1 77.60 0.34 -4.57
C MET A 1 76.13 0.67 -4.79
N ASN A 2 75.23 -0.23 -4.35
CA ASN A 2 73.83 -0.34 -4.81
C ASN A 2 72.91 0.77 -4.26
N ARG A 3 72.72 1.85 -5.02
CA ARG A 3 71.73 2.90 -4.74
C ARG A 3 70.26 2.41 -4.74
N LEU A 4 69.97 1.21 -5.27
CA LEU A 4 68.63 0.61 -5.23
C LEU A 4 68.19 0.17 -3.82
N SER A 5 69.13 -0.22 -2.94
CA SER A 5 68.81 -0.77 -1.62
C SER A 5 68.22 0.29 -0.67
N ILE A 6 68.75 1.51 -0.75
CA ILE A 6 68.35 2.61 0.15
C ILE A 6 66.95 3.13 -0.18
N LYS A 7 66.57 3.22 -1.46
CA LYS A 7 65.24 3.67 -1.88
C LYS A 7 64.13 2.72 -1.43
N SER A 8 64.38 1.41 -1.48
CA SER A 8 63.44 0.39 -1.01
C SER A 8 63.22 0.46 0.51
N VAL A 9 64.26 0.79 1.28
CA VAL A 9 64.14 0.99 2.74
C VAL A 9 63.32 2.24 3.07
N TYR A 10 63.55 3.36 2.38
CA TYR A 10 62.72 4.57 2.57
C TYR A 10 61.26 4.36 2.17
N PHE A 11 61.00 3.61 1.09
CA PHE A 11 59.65 3.26 0.66
C PHE A 11 58.94 2.34 1.65
N ALA A 12 59.66 1.37 2.22
CA ALA A 12 59.14 0.50 3.29
C ALA A 12 58.84 1.28 4.57
N ILE A 13 59.69 2.24 4.95
CA ILE A 13 59.45 3.12 6.12
C ILE A 13 58.23 4.02 5.89
N LEU A 14 58.03 4.56 4.67
CA LEU A 14 56.85 5.36 4.31
C LEU A 14 55.54 4.55 4.35
N LEU A 15 55.59 3.28 3.93
CA LEU A 15 54.46 2.36 4.01
C LEU A 15 54.13 1.96 5.46
N LEU A 16 55.16 1.79 6.29
CA LEU A 16 54.97 1.52 7.72
C LEU A 16 54.37 2.72 8.45
N THR A 17 54.80 3.96 8.15
CA THR A 17 54.25 5.16 8.82
C THR A 17 52.83 5.53 8.37
N SER A 18 52.44 5.23 7.13
CA SER A 18 51.07 5.46 6.64
C SER A 18 50.04 4.50 7.25
N ALA A 19 50.44 3.29 7.64
CA ALA A 19 49.56 2.33 8.31
C ALA A 19 49.14 2.76 9.74
N TYR A 20 49.91 3.60 10.42
CA TYR A 20 49.61 4.04 11.81
C TYR A 20 48.61 5.20 11.90
N THR A 21 48.20 5.81 10.79
CA THR A 21 47.24 6.94 10.80
C THR A 21 45.79 6.54 10.52
N SER A 22 45.54 5.25 10.29
CA SER A 22 44.19 4.72 10.12
C SER A 22 43.58 4.37 11.47
N PHE A 23 43.30 5.37 12.31
CA PHE A 23 42.35 5.16 13.41
C PHE A 23 40.97 4.93 12.79
N ALA A 24 40.44 3.72 12.92
CA ALA A 24 39.03 3.48 12.67
C ALA A 24 38.25 4.47 13.55
N GLN A 25 37.43 5.33 12.94
CA GLN A 25 36.56 6.24 13.69
C GLN A 25 35.66 5.39 14.60
N SER A 26 35.91 5.40 15.91
CA SER A 26 34.91 4.90 16.86
C SER A 26 33.76 5.90 16.83
N LEU A 27 32.65 5.50 16.21
CA LEU A 27 31.43 6.30 16.28
C LEU A 27 31.08 6.46 17.77
N PRO A 28 30.79 7.69 18.24
CA PRO A 28 30.38 7.88 19.62
C PRO A 28 29.15 7.01 19.90
N LYS A 29 29.27 6.17 20.93
CA LYS A 29 28.19 5.30 21.37
C LYS A 29 27.03 6.18 21.81
N THR A 30 25.90 6.08 21.13
CA THR A 30 24.67 6.76 21.57
C THR A 30 24.03 5.91 22.66
N GLU A 31 23.83 6.51 23.83
CA GLU A 31 23.10 5.87 24.94
C GLU A 31 21.66 6.37 24.96
N VAL A 32 20.70 5.46 24.98
CA VAL A 32 19.27 5.76 25.07
C VAL A 32 18.78 5.35 26.46
N ASN A 33 18.44 6.33 27.29
CA ASN A 33 17.91 6.13 28.64
C ASN A 33 16.40 6.35 28.68
N ILE A 34 15.64 5.34 29.11
CA ILE A 34 14.17 5.38 29.16
C ILE A 34 13.72 5.35 30.63
N ASN A 35 12.94 6.34 31.07
CA ASN A 35 12.38 6.40 32.42
C ASN A 35 10.86 6.18 32.40
N PHE A 36 10.43 5.00 32.83
CA PHE A 36 9.01 4.60 32.87
C PHE A 36 8.16 5.39 33.88
N ASN A 37 8.78 6.11 34.83
CA ASN A 37 8.07 6.91 35.83
C ASN A 37 7.80 8.36 35.37
N LYS A 38 8.16 8.73 34.13
CA LYS A 38 7.97 10.08 33.57
C LYS A 38 7.15 10.02 32.27
N PRO A 39 5.83 9.82 32.34
CA PRO A 39 4.98 9.83 31.16
C PRO A 39 5.02 11.20 30.47
N VAL A 40 5.09 11.21 29.13
CA VAL A 40 5.14 12.44 28.31
C VAL A 40 3.90 12.67 27.44
N GLY A 41 3.00 11.68 27.36
CA GLY A 41 1.76 11.75 26.59
C GLY A 41 1.26 10.36 26.17
N GLU A 42 0.08 10.31 25.57
CA GLU A 42 -0.48 9.09 25.00
C GLU A 42 0.20 8.74 23.68
N MET A 43 0.48 7.46 23.47
CA MET A 43 0.99 6.94 22.19
C MET A 43 -0.18 6.46 21.34
N TYR A 44 -0.69 7.33 20.46
CA TYR A 44 -1.72 6.94 19.50
C TYR A 44 -1.12 6.01 18.43
N PRO A 45 -1.74 4.84 18.16
CA PRO A 45 -1.20 3.87 17.21
C PRO A 45 -1.47 4.27 15.75
N MET A 46 -0.90 5.39 15.31
CA MET A 46 -1.06 5.92 13.96
C MET A 46 -0.54 4.99 12.86
N TRP A 47 0.28 4.00 13.20
CA TRP A 47 0.82 3.00 12.28
C TRP A 47 -0.17 1.88 11.93
N ALA A 48 -1.29 1.75 12.64
CA ALA A 48 -2.23 0.65 12.46
C ALA A 48 -3.20 0.84 11.25
N TRP A 49 -2.74 1.48 10.18
CA TRP A 49 -3.52 1.80 8.99
C TRP A 49 -2.86 1.21 7.74
N PHE A 50 -3.62 0.43 6.96
CA PHE A 50 -3.13 -0.26 5.77
C PHE A 50 -4.07 -0.02 4.59
N GLY A 51 -3.48 0.02 3.40
CA GLY A 51 -4.22 0.18 2.16
C GLY A 51 -3.67 -0.72 1.06
N TYR A 52 -4.52 -1.08 0.11
CA TYR A 52 -4.17 -1.81 -1.09
C TYR A 52 -5.11 -1.47 -2.23
N ASP A 53 -4.77 -1.93 -3.43
CA ASP A 53 -5.41 -1.51 -4.66
C ASP A 53 -6.71 -2.29 -4.91
N GLU A 54 -6.61 -3.58 -5.24
CA GLU A 54 -7.74 -4.35 -5.74
C GLU A 54 -8.63 -4.93 -4.61
N PRO A 55 -9.90 -4.48 -4.49
CA PRO A 55 -10.83 -4.93 -3.44
C PRO A 55 -11.27 -6.39 -3.61
N ASN A 56 -11.17 -6.97 -4.81
CA ASN A 56 -11.65 -8.33 -5.04
C ASN A 56 -10.68 -9.40 -4.53
N TYR A 57 -9.41 -9.05 -4.23
CA TYR A 57 -8.48 -9.96 -3.56
C TYR A 57 -8.75 -10.09 -2.06
N THR A 58 -9.54 -9.19 -1.44
CA THR A 58 -9.81 -9.18 0.01
C THR A 58 -10.27 -10.54 0.52
N TYR A 59 -11.33 -11.09 -0.09
CA TYR A 59 -11.99 -12.32 0.36
C TYR A 59 -11.36 -13.60 -0.22
N MET A 60 -10.32 -13.47 -1.04
CA MET A 60 -9.58 -14.61 -1.60
C MET A 60 -8.64 -15.22 -0.57
N LYS A 61 -8.11 -16.41 -0.88
CA LYS A 61 -7.23 -17.19 0.02
C LYS A 61 -6.07 -16.35 0.57
N ASP A 62 -5.30 -15.71 -0.31
CA ASP A 62 -4.08 -15.01 0.10
C ASP A 62 -4.37 -13.62 0.68
N GLY A 63 -5.44 -12.95 0.26
CA GLY A 63 -5.93 -11.74 0.93
C GLY A 63 -6.35 -12.02 2.37
N LYS A 64 -7.12 -13.10 2.59
CA LYS A 64 -7.48 -13.58 3.92
C LYS A 64 -6.25 -13.93 4.78
N LYS A 65 -5.23 -14.55 4.19
CA LYS A 65 -3.96 -14.87 4.89
C LYS A 65 -3.24 -13.60 5.34
N LEU A 66 -2.98 -12.69 4.41
CA LEU A 66 -2.27 -11.44 4.69
C LEU A 66 -3.02 -10.59 5.73
N LEU A 67 -4.33 -10.44 5.59
CA LEU A 67 -5.15 -9.68 6.54
C LEU A 67 -5.12 -10.31 7.95
N THR A 68 -5.09 -11.64 8.05
CA THR A 68 -4.93 -12.31 9.35
C THR A 68 -3.54 -12.03 9.96
N GLU A 69 -2.48 -12.09 9.16
CA GLU A 69 -1.12 -11.78 9.61
C GLU A 69 -0.99 -10.32 10.07
N LEU A 70 -1.58 -9.37 9.34
CA LEU A 70 -1.64 -7.97 9.74
C LEU A 70 -2.42 -7.75 11.04
N ALA A 71 -3.57 -8.42 11.19
CA ALA A 71 -4.35 -8.36 12.42
C ALA A 71 -3.56 -8.89 13.63
N ALA A 72 -2.81 -9.99 13.46
CA ALA A 72 -2.01 -10.59 14.52
C ALA A 72 -0.75 -9.79 14.88
N LEU A 73 -0.18 -9.04 13.92
CA LEU A 73 1.01 -8.21 14.14
C LEU A 73 0.73 -6.99 15.04
N SER A 74 -0.52 -6.49 15.01
CA SER A 74 -0.87 -5.24 15.68
C SER A 74 -1.49 -5.49 17.06
N PRO A 75 -1.05 -4.78 18.12
CA PRO A 75 -1.67 -4.85 19.44
C PRO A 75 -3.02 -4.11 19.52
N THR A 76 -3.48 -3.53 18.40
CA THR A 76 -4.68 -2.70 18.27
C THR A 76 -5.40 -3.05 16.97
N PRO A 77 -6.73 -2.89 16.88
CA PRO A 77 -7.47 -3.07 15.63
C PRO A 77 -6.79 -2.37 14.45
N VAL A 78 -6.60 -3.12 13.38
CA VAL A 78 -6.05 -2.58 12.13
C VAL A 78 -7.16 -1.91 11.33
N PHE A 79 -6.88 -0.73 10.79
CA PHE A 79 -7.75 -0.03 9.86
C PHE A 79 -7.34 -0.33 8.41
N VAL A 80 -8.31 -0.63 7.55
CA VAL A 80 -8.03 -1.13 6.19
C VAL A 80 -8.86 -0.40 5.14
N ARG A 81 -8.22 -0.01 4.03
CA ARG A 81 -8.86 0.66 2.89
C ARG A 81 -8.48 -0.01 1.57
N ALA A 82 -9.47 -0.27 0.73
CA ALA A 82 -9.27 -0.73 -0.65
C ALA A 82 -9.88 0.27 -1.64
N HIS A 83 -9.45 0.22 -2.90
CA HIS A 83 -10.05 1.04 -3.96
C HIS A 83 -11.36 0.43 -4.50
N SER A 84 -12.04 1.20 -5.35
CA SER A 84 -13.08 0.70 -6.26
C SER A 84 -14.32 0.06 -5.61
N LEU A 85 -14.73 0.54 -4.44
CA LEU A 85 -15.96 0.07 -3.78
C LEU A 85 -17.24 0.39 -4.54
N LEU A 86 -17.24 1.36 -5.46
CA LEU A 86 -18.41 1.74 -6.25
C LEU A 86 -18.27 1.44 -7.76
N VAL A 87 -17.18 0.79 -8.19
CA VAL A 87 -16.94 0.49 -9.62
C VAL A 87 -17.87 -0.63 -10.09
N THR A 88 -18.51 -0.43 -11.24
CA THR A 88 -19.39 -1.42 -11.90
C THR A 88 -18.58 -2.59 -12.46
N GLY A 89 -19.12 -3.81 -12.39
CA GLY A 89 -18.42 -4.98 -12.93
C GLY A 89 -18.95 -6.29 -12.38
N ASP A 90 -18.12 -7.34 -12.46
CA ASP A 90 -18.51 -8.71 -12.13
C ASP A 90 -17.88 -9.24 -10.84
N GLY A 91 -17.05 -8.43 -10.18
CA GLY A 91 -16.28 -8.85 -9.00
C GLY A 91 -15.07 -9.73 -9.31
N THR A 92 -14.71 -9.90 -10.59
CA THR A 92 -13.51 -10.65 -10.98
C THR A 92 -12.26 -9.82 -10.68
N ALA A 93 -11.40 -10.35 -9.81
CA ALA A 93 -10.13 -9.72 -9.45
C ALA A 93 -9.18 -9.64 -10.66
N ALA A 94 -8.52 -8.49 -10.83
CA ALA A 94 -7.56 -8.25 -11.89
C ALA A 94 -6.59 -7.13 -11.49
N LEU A 95 -5.39 -7.10 -12.04
CA LEU A 95 -4.38 -6.09 -11.69
C LEU A 95 -4.86 -4.67 -12.02
N LYS A 96 -4.68 -3.75 -11.05
CA LYS A 96 -5.12 -2.35 -11.16
C LYS A 96 -6.62 -2.19 -11.39
N TRP A 97 -7.41 -3.23 -11.09
CA TRP A 97 -8.86 -3.21 -11.28
C TRP A 97 -9.59 -3.80 -10.07
N GLY A 98 -10.76 -3.22 -9.80
CA GLY A 98 -11.68 -3.68 -8.79
C GLY A 98 -13.11 -3.34 -9.16
N SER A 99 -14.06 -4.18 -8.80
CA SER A 99 -15.48 -3.89 -9.00
C SER A 99 -16.35 -4.57 -7.95
N THR A 100 -17.43 -3.91 -7.58
CA THR A 100 -18.41 -4.43 -6.61
C THR A 100 -19.82 -4.49 -7.18
N ASN A 101 -20.07 -3.78 -8.28
CA ASN A 101 -21.37 -3.70 -8.94
C ASN A 101 -22.50 -3.16 -8.05
N VAL A 102 -22.15 -2.35 -7.05
CA VAL A 102 -23.12 -1.87 -6.06
C VAL A 102 -24.24 -1.01 -6.66
N TYR A 103 -24.01 -0.40 -7.82
CA TYR A 103 -24.98 0.45 -8.49
C TYR A 103 -25.10 0.10 -9.98
N THR A 104 -26.34 -0.13 -10.42
CA THR A 104 -26.77 -0.17 -11.82
C THR A 104 -28.14 0.51 -11.97
N GLU A 105 -28.60 0.69 -13.21
CA GLU A 105 -29.95 1.19 -13.51
C GLU A 105 -30.73 0.11 -14.27
N ASP A 106 -32.05 0.03 -14.04
CA ASP A 106 -32.94 -0.78 -14.88
C ASP A 106 -33.25 -0.09 -16.23
N ALA A 107 -34.06 -0.72 -17.08
CA ALA A 107 -34.41 -0.17 -18.40
C ALA A 107 -35.16 1.17 -18.34
N ASN A 108 -35.73 1.54 -17.19
CA ASN A 108 -36.42 2.82 -16.97
C ASN A 108 -35.52 3.85 -16.25
N GLY A 109 -34.23 3.54 -16.05
CA GLY A 109 -33.31 4.41 -15.31
C GLY A 109 -33.48 4.33 -13.78
N LYS A 110 -34.22 3.34 -13.24
CA LYS A 110 -34.39 3.21 -11.80
C LYS A 110 -33.15 2.56 -11.18
N PRO A 111 -32.63 3.08 -10.06
CA PRO A 111 -31.45 2.51 -9.43
C PRO A 111 -31.70 1.11 -8.87
N ILE A 112 -30.75 0.22 -9.09
CA ILE A 112 -30.64 -1.13 -8.52
C ILE A 112 -29.35 -1.17 -7.70
N TYR A 113 -29.45 -1.69 -6.47
CA TYR A 113 -28.32 -1.84 -5.57
C TYR A 113 -28.05 -3.30 -5.21
N ASP A 114 -26.79 -3.74 -5.36
CA ASP A 114 -26.33 -5.06 -4.91
C ASP A 114 -25.12 -4.93 -3.99
N TRP A 115 -25.33 -5.16 -2.69
CA TRP A 115 -24.30 -4.99 -1.67
C TRP A 115 -23.43 -6.24 -1.45
N LYS A 116 -23.73 -7.36 -2.12
CA LYS A 116 -23.12 -8.67 -1.83
C LYS A 116 -21.59 -8.67 -1.83
N ILE A 117 -20.95 -7.97 -2.78
CA ILE A 117 -19.48 -7.94 -2.86
C ILE A 117 -18.90 -7.02 -1.78
N ILE A 118 -19.50 -5.86 -1.54
CA ILE A 118 -19.08 -4.96 -0.45
C ILE A 118 -19.21 -5.67 0.89
N ASP A 119 -20.31 -6.36 1.12
CA ASP A 119 -20.54 -7.15 2.33
C ASP A 119 -19.44 -8.21 2.49
N SER A 120 -19.08 -8.94 1.43
CA SER A 120 -17.98 -9.92 1.46
C SER A 120 -16.62 -9.30 1.82
N ILE A 121 -16.33 -8.10 1.32
CA ILE A 121 -15.10 -7.34 1.62
C ILE A 121 -15.10 -6.93 3.11
N PHE A 122 -16.17 -6.29 3.57
CA PHE A 122 -16.24 -5.77 4.94
C PHE A 122 -16.36 -6.88 5.98
N ASP A 123 -17.11 -7.94 5.70
CA ASP A 123 -17.14 -9.15 6.52
C ASP A 123 -15.74 -9.74 6.70
N THR A 124 -14.94 -9.75 5.64
CA THR A 124 -13.58 -10.28 5.71
C THR A 124 -12.71 -9.47 6.67
N TYR A 125 -12.88 -8.16 6.74
CA TYR A 125 -12.22 -7.29 7.72
C TYR A 125 -12.76 -7.49 9.13
N VAL A 126 -14.07 -7.38 9.31
CA VAL A 126 -14.72 -7.38 10.63
C VAL A 126 -14.54 -8.72 11.34
N LYS A 127 -14.58 -9.85 10.61
CA LYS A 127 -14.27 -11.19 11.15
C LYS A 127 -12.85 -11.32 11.71
N ARG A 128 -11.94 -10.40 11.37
CA ARG A 128 -10.55 -10.33 11.88
C ARG A 128 -10.36 -9.21 12.92
N GLY A 129 -11.44 -8.58 13.40
CA GLY A 129 -11.36 -7.45 14.32
C GLY A 129 -10.81 -6.17 13.68
N MET A 130 -10.74 -6.11 12.35
CA MET A 130 -10.28 -4.94 11.62
C MET A 130 -11.41 -3.92 11.41
N LYS A 131 -11.05 -2.66 11.15
CA LYS A 131 -11.98 -1.56 10.92
C LYS A 131 -11.89 -1.07 9.47
N PRO A 132 -12.98 -1.13 8.68
CA PRO A 132 -12.96 -0.60 7.32
C PRO A 132 -12.87 0.93 7.32
N LEU A 133 -12.00 1.47 6.48
CA LEU A 133 -12.05 2.84 6.00
C LEU A 133 -12.65 2.81 4.58
N ALA A 134 -13.93 3.14 4.48
CA ALA A 134 -14.66 3.09 3.23
C ALA A 134 -14.22 4.23 2.30
N GLN A 135 -13.64 3.87 1.14
CA GLN A 135 -13.52 4.81 0.04
C GLN A 135 -14.80 4.79 -0.77
N ILE A 136 -15.53 5.90 -0.77
CA ILE A 136 -16.71 6.07 -1.60
C ILE A 136 -16.24 6.44 -3.01
N GLY A 137 -16.06 5.43 -3.86
CA GLY A 137 -15.63 5.58 -5.25
C GLY A 137 -15.15 4.27 -5.88
N PHE A 138 -14.84 4.22 -7.17
CA PHE A 138 -14.96 5.32 -8.14
C PHE A 138 -16.33 5.33 -8.85
N MET A 139 -16.48 6.02 -9.98
CA MET A 139 -17.79 6.29 -10.57
C MET A 139 -18.44 5.02 -11.13
N PRO A 140 -19.67 4.65 -10.71
CA PRO A 140 -20.44 3.60 -11.38
C PRO A 140 -20.65 3.89 -12.88
N GLN A 141 -20.62 2.87 -13.72
CA GLN A 141 -20.72 3.02 -15.18
C GLN A 141 -21.99 3.73 -15.60
N ALA A 142 -23.13 3.36 -15.02
CA ALA A 142 -24.42 3.98 -15.32
C ALA A 142 -24.45 5.48 -14.99
N LEU A 143 -23.64 5.93 -14.03
CA LEU A 143 -23.57 7.33 -13.62
C LEU A 143 -22.46 8.11 -14.31
N SER A 144 -21.51 7.47 -14.98
CA SER A 144 -20.38 8.17 -15.59
C SER A 144 -20.78 9.04 -16.79
N THR A 145 -20.16 10.22 -16.92
CA THR A 145 -20.26 11.05 -18.14
C THR A 145 -19.63 10.40 -19.36
N HIS A 146 -18.66 9.50 -19.18
CA HIS A 146 -17.93 8.83 -20.25
C HIS A 146 -17.87 7.33 -19.95
N PRO A 147 -18.99 6.61 -20.04
CA PRO A 147 -19.06 5.22 -19.60
C PRO A 147 -18.24 4.29 -20.48
N GLU A 148 -17.97 4.63 -21.75
CA GLU A 148 -17.24 3.75 -22.67
C GLU A 148 -15.93 4.34 -23.19
N PRO A 149 -14.82 3.57 -23.18
CA PRO A 149 -14.69 2.24 -22.58
C PRO A 149 -14.75 2.31 -21.04
N TYR A 150 -15.45 1.38 -20.37
CA TYR A 150 -15.53 1.40 -18.91
C TYR A 150 -14.35 0.68 -18.25
N ARG A 151 -14.16 -0.60 -18.61
CA ARG A 151 -13.14 -1.48 -18.02
C ARG A 151 -11.86 -1.45 -18.84
N HIS A 152 -10.72 -1.31 -18.17
CA HIS A 152 -9.41 -1.51 -18.77
C HIS A 152 -8.86 -2.93 -18.50
N TYR A 153 -7.79 -3.30 -19.22
CA TYR A 153 -7.12 -4.59 -19.12
C TYR A 153 -5.61 -4.42 -18.97
N TRP A 154 -5.23 -3.64 -17.95
CA TRP A 154 -3.84 -3.26 -17.72
C TRP A 154 -3.00 -4.47 -17.29
N LYS A 155 -1.75 -4.53 -17.78
CA LYS A 155 -0.73 -5.50 -17.36
C LYS A 155 0.63 -4.82 -17.20
N PRO A 156 1.57 -5.43 -16.43
CA PRO A 156 2.92 -4.92 -16.33
C PRO A 156 3.56 -4.68 -17.70
N GLY A 157 4.05 -3.47 -17.92
CA GLY A 157 4.59 -3.01 -19.22
C GLY A 157 3.67 -2.07 -19.97
N ASP A 158 2.37 -2.03 -19.65
CA ASP A 158 1.44 -1.05 -20.24
C ASP A 158 1.60 0.33 -19.58
N PRO A 159 1.42 1.44 -20.32
CA PRO A 159 1.36 2.77 -19.75
C PRO A 159 0.36 2.87 -18.60
N TYR A 160 0.75 3.50 -17.49
CA TYR A 160 -0.14 3.63 -16.33
C TYR A 160 -1.41 4.42 -16.65
N GLY A 161 -1.35 5.38 -17.59
CA GLY A 161 -2.50 6.17 -18.02
C GLY A 161 -3.65 5.33 -18.61
N ASP A 162 -3.36 4.12 -19.08
CA ASP A 162 -4.36 3.22 -19.70
C ASP A 162 -5.41 2.71 -18.70
N ILE A 163 -5.18 2.90 -17.40
CA ILE A 163 -6.19 2.61 -16.37
C ILE A 163 -7.32 3.63 -16.36
N MET A 164 -7.09 4.85 -16.87
CA MET A 164 -8.04 5.96 -16.76
C MET A 164 -9.15 5.84 -17.82
N THR A 165 -10.16 5.05 -17.48
CA THR A 165 -11.33 4.77 -18.33
C THR A 165 -12.60 5.33 -17.66
N GLY A 166 -13.79 4.85 -18.05
CA GLY A 166 -15.07 5.46 -17.63
C GLY A 166 -15.33 5.56 -16.13
N TRP A 167 -14.63 4.79 -15.29
CA TRP A 167 -14.73 4.88 -13.82
C TRP A 167 -14.09 6.15 -13.23
N ALA A 168 -13.18 6.80 -13.97
CA ALA A 168 -12.43 7.96 -13.51
C ALA A 168 -13.11 9.30 -13.82
N TYR A 169 -14.28 9.27 -14.46
CA TYR A 169 -15.03 10.45 -14.87
C TYR A 169 -16.07 10.87 -13.83
N PRO A 170 -16.48 12.16 -13.82
CA PRO A 170 -17.53 12.65 -12.94
C PRO A 170 -18.91 12.04 -13.27
N PRO A 171 -19.88 12.19 -12.36
CA PRO A 171 -21.23 11.75 -12.63
C PRO A 171 -21.89 12.61 -13.73
N LYS A 172 -22.82 12.01 -14.48
CA LYS A 172 -23.64 12.66 -15.50
C LYS A 172 -24.68 13.62 -14.92
N ASP A 173 -24.96 13.50 -13.63
CA ASP A 173 -25.92 14.29 -12.88
C ASP A 173 -25.38 14.56 -11.45
N TYR A 174 -25.61 15.76 -10.93
CA TYR A 174 -25.15 16.21 -9.61
C TYR A 174 -26.30 16.56 -8.64
N ASP A 175 -27.54 16.54 -9.14
CA ASP A 175 -28.74 16.91 -8.37
C ASP A 175 -29.30 15.74 -7.54
#